data_AF-A0A5S4FY62-F1
#
_entry.id   AF-A0A5S4FY62-F1
#
_cell.length_a   1.000
_cell.length_b   1.000
_cell.length_c   1.000
_cell.angle_alpha   90.00
_cell.angle_beta   90.00
_cell.angle_gamma   90.00
#
_symmetry.space_group_name_H-M   'P 1'
#
loop_
_entity.id
_entity.type
_entity.pdbx_description
1 polymer ?
#
loop_
_entity_poly.entity_id
_entity_poly.type
_entity_poly.pdbx_seq_one_letter_code
_entity_poly.pdbx_strand_id
1 'polypeptide(L)'
;MGVWSRREALAMGLGAMGAASLSPTAAAARAGESAEWQSQLVYRGAGGGLAYRADTSGNRIPDFSWAGYRNGEAALPTVPVVLEIGPVRGDNTSHIQQALDKVAALPLNDTGFRGALLLKPGTYQVAGTIRVRQSGVVLRGSGMWGDPTKDTVIVGTGAGTVATVIRVGGSVSNWDGQQPGTRTDIVSSRVQVGARTFQVSDASQLKVGDNLIIVHPHTAAWGKAIGNGGVRTGEPWPVGSRPIVYNRYIKAIEDQNVTVCAPVFNHLVRSLSQSYVYAWNQAGLIRNVGVENLRVTMGAPPAEDENHQQSCVVLDGVEDAWVRNCHLLEFSYSGVLCQRATRVTVQSVRASYPRSKLIGERRYNFNAGPWSQQILFRDLWSQWARHAFVSNGSTRTSGCVWVDGYNKYGYTESGGHQRWTHGLLFDNIKEIETRSDKAWVLNLHSRGHISSHGWSSAHSVLWNCTVDSGRRACVQRPPTAQNYAIGTKGGASGVNWWSDYPAGHIEGTNKSGLWPPSLYAAQLADRLGS
;
A
#
# COMPACT_ATOMS: atom_id res chain seq x y z
N MET A 1 41.23 -31.07 -49.29
CA MET A 1 42.71 -31.05 -49.42
C MET A 1 43.28 -30.40 -48.16
N GLY A 2 44.13 -31.14 -47.42
CA GLY A 2 45.00 -30.73 -46.28
C GLY A 2 44.35 -29.93 -45.14
N VAL A 3 44.10 -30.45 -43.91
CA VAL A 3 45.03 -30.90 -42.84
C VAL A 3 46.15 -29.85 -42.62
N TRP A 4 46.38 -29.30 -41.42
CA TRP A 4 47.25 -29.73 -40.30
C TRP A 4 47.17 -28.62 -39.22
N SER A 5 47.56 -28.71 -37.94
CA SER A 5 47.54 -29.70 -36.84
C SER A 5 48.04 -28.93 -35.58
N ARG A 6 47.68 -29.34 -34.36
CA ARG A 6 48.16 -28.78 -33.07
C ARG A 6 49.60 -29.23 -32.72
N ARG A 7 50.37 -28.40 -31.97
CA ARG A 7 51.21 -28.70 -30.76
C ARG A 7 52.27 -27.60 -30.51
N GLU A 8 52.31 -26.97 -29.31
CA GLU A 8 53.32 -27.11 -28.21
C GLU A 8 54.68 -26.42 -28.53
N ALA A 9 55.47 -25.74 -27.69
CA ALA A 9 55.56 -25.51 -26.25
C ALA A 9 56.48 -24.27 -25.96
N LEU A 10 56.54 -23.86 -24.67
CA LEU A 10 57.38 -22.83 -24.04
C LEU A 10 58.91 -22.92 -24.32
N ALA A 11 59.60 -21.76 -24.30
CA ALA A 11 60.80 -21.51 -23.49
C ALA A 11 61.23 -20.02 -23.49
N MET A 12 61.90 -19.64 -22.39
CA MET A 12 62.21 -18.28 -21.88
C MET A 12 63.22 -17.45 -22.68
N GLY A 13 63.19 -16.12 -22.51
CA GLY A 13 64.30 -15.23 -22.87
C GLY A 13 64.05 -13.74 -22.66
N LEU A 14 64.47 -13.24 -21.51
CA LEU A 14 64.76 -11.86 -21.07
C LEU A 14 64.76 -10.70 -22.11
N GLY A 15 64.16 -9.58 -21.67
CA GLY A 15 64.81 -8.25 -21.77
C GLY A 15 64.17 -7.23 -22.72
N ALA A 16 63.55 -6.20 -22.15
CA ALA A 16 63.86 -4.78 -22.37
C ALA A 16 62.68 -3.89 -21.94
N MET A 17 62.97 -2.96 -21.03
CA MET A 17 62.06 -1.91 -20.58
C MET A 17 61.74 -0.96 -21.73
N GLY A 18 60.45 -0.77 -22.02
CA GLY A 18 59.95 0.30 -22.88
C GLY A 18 59.00 1.17 -22.07
N ALA A 19 59.45 2.38 -21.73
CA ALA A 19 58.65 3.38 -21.05
C ALA A 19 57.49 3.84 -21.95
N ALA A 20 56.25 3.51 -21.56
CA ALA A 20 55.06 4.10 -22.15
C ALA A 20 54.62 5.30 -21.29
N SER A 21 54.76 6.48 -21.89
CA SER A 21 54.25 7.76 -21.41
C SER A 21 52.74 7.67 -21.14
N LEU A 22 52.35 7.83 -19.87
CA LEU A 22 50.95 8.03 -19.49
C LEU A 22 50.52 9.44 -19.91
N SER A 23 49.72 9.52 -20.97
CA SER A 23 48.93 10.71 -21.27
C SER A 23 47.90 10.93 -20.15
N PRO A 24 47.72 12.15 -19.62
CA PRO A 24 46.72 12.43 -18.61
C PRO A 24 45.35 12.48 -19.29
N THR A 25 44.61 11.36 -19.27
CA THR A 25 43.19 11.40 -19.59
C THR A 25 42.46 12.13 -18.48
N ALA A 26 41.93 13.28 -18.86
CA ALA A 26 40.99 14.15 -18.18
C ALA A 26 40.31 13.51 -16.95
N ALA A 27 40.53 14.16 -15.80
CA ALA A 27 39.71 13.96 -14.62
C ALA A 27 38.24 14.09 -15.01
N ALA A 28 37.53 12.96 -15.04
CA ALA A 28 36.08 12.97 -15.04
C ALA A 28 35.65 13.73 -13.78
N ALA A 29 35.00 14.88 -13.98
CA ALA A 29 34.40 15.63 -12.90
C ALA A 29 33.53 14.66 -12.07
N ARG A 30 33.90 14.46 -10.81
CA ARG A 30 32.96 13.90 -9.83
C ARG A 30 31.73 14.78 -9.91
N ALA A 31 30.61 14.23 -10.36
CA ALA A 31 29.31 14.84 -10.19
C ALA A 31 29.22 15.20 -8.70
N GLY A 32 29.16 16.49 -8.40
CA GLY A 32 29.21 16.97 -7.02
C GLY A 32 28.15 16.26 -6.20
N GLU A 33 28.55 15.63 -5.09
CA GLU A 33 27.62 15.20 -4.06
C GLU A 33 26.81 16.44 -3.66
N SER A 34 25.54 16.48 -4.04
CA SER A 34 24.67 17.56 -3.59
C SER A 34 24.61 17.50 -2.07
N ALA A 35 24.86 18.62 -1.40
CA ALA A 35 24.82 18.70 0.05
C ALA A 35 23.52 18.10 0.60
N GLU A 36 23.65 17.19 1.57
CA GLU A 36 22.50 16.61 2.28
C GLU A 36 21.67 17.74 2.91
N TRP A 37 20.34 17.66 2.80
CA TRP A 37 19.41 18.54 3.48
C TRP A 37 18.29 17.72 4.12
N GLN A 38 17.72 18.23 5.20
CA GLN A 38 16.59 17.62 5.90
C GLN A 38 15.39 18.55 5.90
N SER A 39 14.18 17.98 5.96
CA SER A 39 12.96 18.78 6.05
C SER A 39 12.90 19.58 7.34
N GLN A 40 12.27 20.75 7.30
CA GLN A 40 11.92 21.51 8.52
C GLN A 40 10.87 20.79 9.39
N LEU A 41 10.18 19.78 8.86
CA LEU A 41 9.10 19.06 9.52
C LEU A 41 9.52 17.70 10.09
N VAL A 42 10.50 17.04 9.46
CA VAL A 42 11.09 15.77 9.91
C VAL A 42 12.61 15.90 9.77
N TYR A 43 13.31 15.82 10.89
CA TYR A 43 14.74 16.11 11.00
C TYR A 43 15.40 15.25 12.09
N ARG A 44 16.73 15.21 12.14
CA ARG A 44 17.50 14.53 13.18
C ARG A 44 17.26 15.22 14.52
N GLY A 45 16.71 14.50 15.49
CA GLY A 45 16.59 14.96 16.86
C GLY A 45 17.93 14.98 17.59
N ALA A 46 17.98 15.69 18.71
CA ALA A 46 19.20 15.78 19.54
C ALA A 46 19.72 14.41 20.03
N GLY A 47 18.83 13.42 20.16
CA GLY A 47 19.16 12.04 20.55
C GLY A 47 19.45 11.09 19.38
N GLY A 48 19.63 11.58 18.15
CA GLY A 48 19.94 10.77 16.97
C GLY A 48 18.72 10.17 16.25
N GLY A 49 17.58 10.04 16.93
CA GLY A 49 16.30 9.61 16.35
C GLY A 49 15.57 10.68 15.53
N LEU A 50 14.36 10.38 15.05
CA LEU A 50 13.54 11.33 14.30
C LEU A 50 12.82 12.33 15.21
N ALA A 51 12.93 13.62 14.88
CA ALA A 51 12.16 14.70 15.49
C ALA A 51 11.13 15.26 14.50
N TYR A 52 9.99 15.71 15.04
CA TYR A 52 8.84 16.17 14.26
C TYR A 52 8.43 17.57 14.70
N ARG A 53 8.20 18.45 13.72
CA ARG A 53 7.60 19.77 13.99
C ARG A 53 6.12 19.75 13.64
N ALA A 54 5.29 20.24 14.55
CA ALA A 54 3.89 20.53 14.29
C ALA A 54 3.72 21.97 13.78
N ASP A 55 2.72 22.19 12.92
CA ASP A 55 2.28 23.54 12.56
C ASP A 55 1.44 24.17 13.68
N THR A 56 1.03 25.43 13.48
CA THR A 56 0.23 26.19 14.46
C THR A 56 -1.16 25.61 14.72
N SER A 57 -1.66 24.74 13.84
CA SER A 57 -2.93 24.02 14.00
C SER A 57 -2.75 22.62 14.62
N GLY A 58 -1.51 22.27 15.00
CA GLY A 58 -1.14 20.97 15.54
C GLY A 58 -1.01 19.88 14.48
N ASN A 59 -1.00 20.20 13.18
CA ASN A 59 -0.71 19.18 12.17
C ASN A 59 0.76 18.81 12.22
N ARG A 60 1.04 17.51 12.17
CA ARG A 60 2.40 16.97 12.02
C ARG A 60 2.38 15.82 11.03
N ILE A 61 3.54 15.49 10.47
CA ILE A 61 3.72 14.24 9.73
C ILE A 61 3.59 13.08 10.73
N PRO A 62 2.64 12.14 10.54
CA PRO A 62 2.46 11.01 11.44
C PRO A 62 3.50 9.92 11.20
N ASP A 63 3.59 8.98 12.13
CA ASP A 63 4.42 7.78 12.00
C ASP A 63 3.71 6.72 11.14
N PHE A 64 4.27 6.43 9.96
CA PHE A 64 3.75 5.46 9.00
C PHE A 64 4.37 4.07 9.15
N SER A 65 5.38 3.90 10.02
CA SER A 65 6.14 2.66 10.17
C SER A 65 5.32 1.48 10.68
N TRP A 66 4.10 1.72 11.16
CA TRP A 66 3.14 0.68 11.57
C TRP A 66 2.49 -0.06 10.41
N ALA A 67 2.71 0.37 9.16
CA ALA A 67 2.25 -0.37 8.00
C ALA A 67 3.07 -1.64 7.74
N GLY A 68 2.39 -2.69 7.30
CA GLY A 68 3.00 -3.96 6.92
C GLY A 68 2.64 -5.13 7.83
N TYR A 69 3.00 -6.33 7.39
CA TYR A 69 2.88 -7.59 8.13
C TYR A 69 3.40 -7.43 9.55
N ARG A 70 2.57 -7.76 10.55
CA ARG A 70 2.88 -7.59 11.98
C ARG A 70 3.41 -6.20 12.32
N ASN A 71 2.87 -5.15 11.69
CA ASN A 71 3.32 -3.76 11.82
C ASN A 71 4.81 -3.56 11.48
N GLY A 72 5.40 -4.37 10.61
CA GLY A 72 6.83 -4.28 10.29
C GLY A 72 7.77 -4.76 11.42
N GLU A 73 7.23 -5.33 12.50
CA GLU A 73 8.01 -5.88 13.62
C GLU A 73 8.60 -7.27 13.30
N ALA A 74 8.18 -7.88 12.19
CA ALA A 74 8.68 -9.17 11.73
C ALA A 74 8.85 -9.19 10.22
N ALA A 75 9.88 -9.90 9.74
CA ALA A 75 10.02 -10.22 8.34
C ALA A 75 8.90 -11.16 7.85
N LEU A 76 8.64 -11.17 6.54
CA LEU A 76 7.71 -12.14 5.95
C LEU A 76 8.26 -13.57 6.12
N PRO A 77 7.48 -14.50 6.70
CA PRO A 77 7.99 -15.83 7.04
C PRO A 77 8.18 -16.71 5.80
N THR A 78 9.06 -17.71 5.90
CA THR A 78 9.13 -18.82 4.95
C THR A 78 8.36 -20.01 5.53
N VAL A 79 7.09 -20.13 5.15
CA VAL A 79 6.21 -21.19 5.68
C VAL A 79 6.57 -22.54 5.05
N PRO A 80 6.72 -23.63 5.82
CA PRO A 80 7.02 -24.96 5.27
C PRO A 80 5.95 -25.45 4.28
N VAL A 81 6.40 -26.11 3.20
CA VAL A 81 5.51 -26.79 2.26
C VAL A 81 5.04 -28.09 2.90
N VAL A 82 3.72 -28.29 2.92
CA VAL A 82 3.09 -29.49 3.50
C VAL A 82 2.29 -30.29 2.48
N LEU A 83 2.01 -29.68 1.31
CA LEU A 83 1.36 -30.33 0.18
C LEU A 83 1.86 -29.71 -1.12
N GLU A 84 2.04 -30.54 -2.13
CA GLU A 84 2.41 -30.11 -3.48
C GLU A 84 1.47 -30.70 -4.52
N ILE A 85 1.09 -29.93 -5.54
CA ILE A 85 0.29 -30.42 -6.67
C ILE A 85 0.85 -29.92 -8.01
N GLY A 86 0.76 -30.75 -9.05
CA GLY A 86 0.92 -30.34 -10.45
C GLY A 86 -0.42 -29.91 -11.07
N PRO A 87 -0.39 -29.25 -12.24
CA PRO A 87 -1.62 -28.92 -12.97
C PRO A 87 -2.29 -30.18 -13.53
N VAL A 88 -3.61 -30.12 -13.66
CA VAL A 88 -4.41 -31.12 -14.38
C VAL A 88 -4.95 -30.53 -15.70
N ARG A 89 -5.34 -31.40 -16.64
CA ARG A 89 -5.97 -30.96 -17.89
C ARG A 89 -7.31 -30.28 -17.61
N GLY A 90 -7.56 -29.13 -18.24
CA GLY A 90 -8.80 -28.38 -18.07
C GLY A 90 -8.78 -27.45 -16.86
N ASP A 91 -9.96 -27.13 -16.31
CA ASP A 91 -10.09 -26.20 -15.18
C ASP A 91 -9.52 -26.80 -13.88
N ASN A 92 -8.57 -26.10 -13.28
CA ASN A 92 -7.87 -26.44 -12.05
C ASN A 92 -8.53 -25.80 -10.81
N THR A 93 -9.61 -25.04 -10.96
CA THR A 93 -10.27 -24.34 -9.83
C THR A 93 -10.57 -25.29 -8.67
N SER A 94 -11.27 -26.40 -8.93
CA SER A 94 -11.62 -27.38 -7.89
C SER A 94 -10.39 -28.16 -7.39
N HIS A 95 -9.47 -28.50 -8.28
CA HIS A 95 -8.22 -29.20 -7.95
C HIS A 95 -7.37 -28.42 -6.94
N ILE A 96 -7.12 -27.13 -7.20
CA ILE A 96 -6.38 -26.26 -6.29
C ILE A 96 -7.17 -26.03 -5.00
N GLN A 97 -8.49 -25.84 -5.09
CA GLN A 97 -9.31 -25.62 -3.89
C GLN A 97 -9.27 -26.82 -2.94
N GLN A 98 -9.41 -28.05 -3.46
CA GLN A 98 -9.34 -29.27 -2.65
C GLN A 98 -7.97 -29.43 -1.98
N ALA A 99 -6.88 -29.05 -2.64
CA ALA A 99 -5.56 -29.07 -2.04
C ALA A 99 -5.40 -28.02 -0.93
N LEU A 100 -5.93 -26.81 -1.13
CA LEU A 100 -5.99 -25.79 -0.07
C LEU A 100 -6.83 -26.25 1.11
N ASP A 101 -7.95 -26.93 0.87
CA ASP A 101 -8.84 -27.43 1.92
C ASP A 101 -8.14 -28.53 2.76
N LYS A 102 -7.28 -29.37 2.14
CA LYS A 102 -6.42 -30.32 2.86
C LYS A 102 -5.41 -29.63 3.76
N VAL A 103 -4.74 -28.58 3.27
CA VAL A 103 -3.80 -27.79 4.10
C VAL A 103 -4.56 -27.07 5.23
N ALA A 104 -5.76 -26.57 4.95
CA ALA A 104 -6.60 -25.90 5.92
C ALA A 104 -7.10 -26.83 7.04
N ALA A 105 -7.16 -28.15 6.81
CA ALA A 105 -7.54 -29.14 7.81
C ALA A 105 -6.41 -29.50 8.79
N LEU A 106 -5.15 -29.20 8.46
CA LEU A 106 -4.01 -29.45 9.36
C LEU A 106 -4.06 -28.53 10.58
N PRO A 107 -3.64 -28.97 11.78
CA PRO A 107 -3.61 -28.10 12.96
C PRO A 107 -2.68 -26.90 12.74
N LEU A 108 -2.97 -25.79 13.44
CA LEU A 108 -2.01 -24.68 13.54
C LEU A 108 -0.80 -25.13 14.34
N ASN A 109 0.40 -24.81 13.87
CA ASN A 109 1.63 -24.93 14.64
C ASN A 109 1.79 -23.73 15.60
N ASP A 110 2.82 -23.78 16.45
CA ASP A 110 3.10 -22.77 17.48
C ASP A 110 3.36 -21.36 16.90
N THR A 111 3.74 -21.27 15.63
CA THR A 111 3.96 -20.01 14.92
C THR A 111 2.69 -19.46 14.23
N GLY A 112 1.56 -20.17 14.35
CA GLY A 112 0.27 -19.78 13.78
C GLY A 112 0.09 -20.16 12.31
N PHE A 113 0.76 -21.21 11.84
CA PHE A 113 0.68 -21.70 10.46
C PHE A 113 0.22 -23.17 10.39
N ARG A 114 -0.58 -23.48 9.38
CA ARG A 114 -0.93 -24.87 8.98
C ARG A 114 0.03 -25.40 7.92
N GLY A 115 0.56 -24.51 7.08
CA GLY A 115 1.55 -24.82 6.05
C GLY A 115 1.27 -24.14 4.72
N ALA A 116 2.15 -24.37 3.76
CA ALA A 116 2.01 -23.90 2.39
C ALA A 116 1.56 -25.03 1.45
N LEU A 117 0.60 -24.73 0.58
CA LEU A 117 0.37 -25.47 -0.65
C LEU A 117 1.33 -24.95 -1.72
N LEU A 118 2.19 -25.81 -2.24
CA LEU A 118 3.03 -25.52 -3.40
C LEU A 118 2.35 -25.99 -4.69
N LEU A 119 2.17 -25.04 -5.61
CA LEU A 119 1.90 -25.33 -7.01
C LEU A 119 3.25 -25.53 -7.73
N LYS A 120 3.45 -26.71 -8.30
CA LYS A 120 4.64 -27.03 -9.10
C LYS A 120 4.68 -26.16 -10.37
N PRO A 121 5.81 -26.13 -11.10
CA PRO A 121 5.85 -25.49 -12.41
C PRO A 121 4.76 -26.05 -13.33
N GLY A 122 4.09 -25.16 -14.05
CA GLY A 122 3.07 -25.55 -15.01
C GLY A 122 2.01 -24.48 -15.24
N THR A 123 1.14 -24.76 -16.21
CA THR A 123 0.00 -23.90 -16.56
C THR A 123 -1.28 -24.44 -15.92
N TYR A 124 -1.90 -23.62 -15.07
CA TYR A 124 -3.14 -23.93 -14.37
C TYR A 124 -4.26 -23.05 -14.94
N GLN A 125 -5.19 -23.64 -15.69
CA GLN A 125 -6.38 -22.92 -16.17
C GLN A 125 -7.37 -22.77 -15.01
N VAL A 126 -7.90 -21.58 -14.75
CA VAL A 126 -8.76 -21.30 -13.60
C VAL A 126 -9.98 -20.49 -14.04
N ALA A 127 -11.11 -21.16 -14.20
CA ALA A 127 -12.37 -20.52 -14.59
C ALA A 127 -13.09 -19.84 -13.41
N GLY A 128 -12.86 -20.32 -12.18
CA GLY A 128 -13.51 -19.79 -10.98
C GLY A 128 -12.60 -18.90 -10.13
N THR A 129 -12.74 -19.03 -8.81
CA THR A 129 -11.93 -18.31 -7.83
C THR A 129 -11.31 -19.30 -6.84
N ILE A 130 -9.99 -19.28 -6.74
CA ILE A 130 -9.21 -19.98 -5.70
C ILE A 130 -9.36 -19.22 -4.39
N ARG A 131 -9.72 -19.91 -3.30
CA ARG A 131 -9.98 -19.27 -2.02
C ARG A 131 -9.12 -19.82 -0.89
N VAL A 132 -8.36 -18.93 -0.26
CA VAL A 132 -7.66 -19.18 1.00
C VAL A 132 -8.51 -18.59 2.12
N ARG A 133 -9.23 -19.46 2.84
CA ARG A 133 -10.26 -19.05 3.81
C ARG A 133 -9.88 -19.22 5.26
N GLN A 134 -8.77 -19.90 5.57
CA GLN A 134 -8.38 -20.23 6.94
C GLN A 134 -7.03 -19.64 7.31
N SER A 135 -6.90 -19.27 8.58
CA SER A 135 -5.64 -18.79 9.14
C SER A 135 -4.52 -19.81 8.97
N GLY A 136 -3.31 -19.31 8.74
CA GLY A 136 -2.09 -20.11 8.68
C GLY A 136 -1.86 -20.83 7.35
N VAL A 137 -2.64 -20.55 6.31
CA VAL A 137 -2.53 -21.20 4.99
C VAL A 137 -1.86 -20.26 3.99
N VAL A 138 -0.87 -20.78 3.28
CA VAL A 138 -0.15 -20.05 2.22
C VAL A 138 -0.34 -20.75 0.87
N LEU A 139 -0.68 -19.98 -0.16
CA LEU A 139 -0.63 -20.42 -1.56
C LEU A 139 0.72 -19.99 -2.16
N ARG A 140 1.56 -20.96 -2.52
CA ARG A 140 2.90 -20.73 -3.07
C ARG A 140 2.99 -21.32 -4.49
N GLY A 141 3.55 -20.59 -5.43
CA GLY A 141 4.01 -21.13 -6.71
C GLY A 141 5.53 -21.34 -6.74
N SER A 142 6.03 -21.72 -7.91
CA SER A 142 7.44 -22.04 -8.16
C SER A 142 8.23 -20.91 -8.85
N GLY A 143 7.58 -19.79 -9.17
CA GLY A 143 8.19 -18.66 -9.88
C GLY A 143 7.14 -17.71 -10.46
N MET A 144 7.49 -16.43 -10.59
CA MET A 144 6.57 -15.37 -11.04
C MET A 144 6.64 -15.05 -12.53
N TRP A 145 7.50 -15.74 -13.28
CA TRP A 145 7.69 -15.47 -14.70
C TRP A 145 6.75 -16.32 -15.55
N GLY A 146 7.01 -16.40 -16.85
CA GLY A 146 6.08 -16.97 -17.82
C GLY A 146 6.49 -18.33 -18.38
N ASP A 147 7.58 -18.95 -17.90
CA ASP A 147 8.06 -20.23 -18.41
C ASP A 147 7.42 -21.37 -17.59
N PRO A 148 6.37 -22.05 -18.08
CA PRO A 148 5.67 -23.07 -17.30
C PRO A 148 6.52 -24.31 -16.97
N THR A 149 7.73 -24.42 -17.51
CA THR A 149 8.68 -25.47 -17.10
C THR A 149 9.41 -25.14 -15.80
N LYS A 150 9.38 -23.87 -15.38
CA LYS A 150 10.06 -23.35 -14.17
C LYS A 150 9.13 -22.58 -13.23
N ASP A 151 8.11 -21.93 -13.79
CA ASP A 151 7.20 -21.04 -13.09
C ASP A 151 5.81 -21.66 -12.94
N THR A 152 5.07 -21.16 -11.95
CA THR A 152 3.63 -21.42 -11.82
C THR A 152 2.86 -20.33 -12.55
N VAL A 153 2.17 -20.70 -13.63
CA VAL A 153 1.35 -19.79 -14.42
C VAL A 153 -0.12 -20.13 -14.23
N ILE A 154 -0.85 -19.29 -13.49
CA ILE A 154 -2.30 -19.36 -13.40
C ILE A 154 -2.90 -18.51 -14.53
N VAL A 155 -3.66 -19.16 -15.41
CA VAL A 155 -4.40 -18.51 -16.49
C VAL A 155 -5.86 -18.41 -16.09
N GLY A 156 -6.33 -17.19 -15.82
CA GLY A 156 -7.72 -16.90 -15.57
C GLY A 156 -8.53 -17.06 -16.86
N THR A 157 -9.51 -17.96 -16.84
CA THR A 157 -10.42 -18.25 -17.97
C THR A 157 -11.88 -17.99 -17.63
N GLY A 158 -12.14 -17.38 -16.47
CA GLY A 158 -13.48 -17.04 -16.01
C GLY A 158 -14.03 -15.80 -16.71
N ALA A 159 -15.35 -15.70 -16.81
CA ALA A 159 -16.03 -14.55 -17.42
C ALA A 159 -15.86 -13.24 -16.63
N GLY A 160 -16.24 -12.12 -17.25
CA GLY A 160 -16.20 -10.76 -16.67
C GLY A 160 -17.01 -10.56 -15.38
N THR A 161 -17.92 -11.50 -15.07
CA THR A 161 -18.72 -11.53 -13.84
C THR A 161 -17.97 -12.13 -12.64
N VAL A 162 -16.84 -12.80 -12.86
CA VAL A 162 -16.03 -13.37 -11.78
C VAL A 162 -15.11 -12.29 -11.21
N ALA A 163 -15.33 -11.95 -9.95
CA ALA A 163 -14.63 -10.81 -9.32
C ALA A 163 -13.11 -10.98 -9.23
N THR A 164 -12.59 -12.21 -9.07
CA THR A 164 -11.15 -12.43 -8.94
C THR A 164 -10.70 -13.87 -9.18
N VAL A 165 -9.43 -14.05 -9.55
CA VAL A 165 -8.76 -15.35 -9.66
C VAL A 165 -8.41 -15.92 -8.28
N ILE A 166 -7.81 -15.11 -7.39
CA ILE A 166 -7.39 -15.54 -6.05
C ILE A 166 -8.01 -14.60 -5.00
N ARG A 167 -8.82 -15.16 -4.09
CA ARG A 167 -9.35 -14.44 -2.93
C ARG A 167 -8.80 -15.04 -1.64
N VAL A 168 -8.08 -14.23 -0.88
CA VAL A 168 -7.58 -14.59 0.44
C VAL A 168 -8.37 -13.80 1.46
N GLY A 169 -9.07 -14.49 2.36
CA GLY A 169 -10.02 -13.79 3.19
C GLY A 169 -11.02 -14.65 3.93
N GLY A 170 -11.35 -14.21 5.13
CA GLY A 170 -12.47 -14.74 5.90
C GLY A 170 -13.78 -13.99 5.63
N SER A 171 -14.81 -14.35 6.37
CA SER A 171 -16.10 -13.65 6.34
C SER A 171 -16.20 -12.74 7.55
N VAL A 172 -15.74 -11.49 7.42
CA VAL A 172 -15.77 -10.49 8.49
C VAL A 172 -16.79 -9.40 8.21
N SER A 173 -17.35 -8.84 9.27
CA SER A 173 -18.17 -7.65 9.19
C SER A 173 -17.34 -6.39 8.93
N ASN A 174 -18.00 -5.26 8.73
CA ASN A 174 -17.36 -3.96 8.54
C ASN A 174 -16.94 -3.32 9.89
N TRP A 175 -16.28 -4.13 10.74
CA TRP A 175 -15.83 -3.80 12.09
C TRP A 175 -16.91 -3.33 13.07
N ASP A 176 -18.19 -3.59 12.79
CA ASP A 176 -19.35 -3.20 13.58
C ASP A 176 -19.74 -4.20 14.69
N GLY A 177 -19.08 -5.36 14.74
CA GLY A 177 -19.30 -6.40 15.75
C GLY A 177 -18.79 -5.98 17.12
N GLN A 178 -19.50 -5.10 17.81
CA GLN A 178 -19.11 -4.59 19.11
C GLN A 178 -19.23 -5.65 20.23
N GLN A 179 -18.18 -5.80 21.04
CA GLN A 179 -18.26 -6.56 22.29
C GLN A 179 -19.15 -5.83 23.31
N PRO A 180 -20.16 -6.50 23.91
CA PRO A 180 -21.05 -5.88 24.89
C PRO A 180 -20.30 -5.22 26.05
N GLY A 181 -20.79 -4.07 26.53
CA GLY A 181 -20.22 -3.34 27.67
C GLY A 181 -18.93 -2.56 27.38
N THR A 182 -18.27 -2.78 26.24
CA THR A 182 -16.97 -2.14 25.94
C THR A 182 -17.08 -0.75 25.31
N ARG A 183 -18.29 -0.25 25.03
CA ARG A 183 -18.46 1.09 24.46
C ARG A 183 -18.07 2.14 25.49
N THR A 184 -17.21 3.06 25.10
CA THR A 184 -16.86 4.19 25.96
C THR A 184 -16.49 5.41 25.12
N ASP A 185 -16.84 6.60 25.59
CA ASP A 185 -16.58 7.85 24.88
C ASP A 185 -15.13 8.27 25.06
N ILE A 186 -14.53 8.85 24.02
CA ILE A 186 -13.26 9.57 24.16
C ILE A 186 -13.55 10.94 24.76
N VAL A 187 -13.02 11.22 25.96
CA VAL A 187 -13.29 12.46 26.70
C VAL A 187 -12.24 13.54 26.48
N SER A 188 -11.08 13.20 25.89
CA SER A 188 -10.10 14.17 25.42
C SER A 188 -10.76 15.21 24.51
N SER A 189 -10.53 16.50 24.79
CA SER A 189 -11.09 17.59 23.97
C SER A 189 -10.62 17.50 22.50
N ARG A 190 -9.37 17.06 22.31
CA ARG A 190 -8.76 16.79 21.02
C ARG A 190 -7.77 15.63 21.10
N VAL A 191 -7.92 14.64 20.23
CA VAL A 191 -6.85 13.68 19.91
C VAL A 191 -6.14 14.16 18.66
N GLN A 192 -4.86 14.50 18.77
CA GLN A 192 -4.09 15.10 17.67
C GLN A 192 -3.72 14.04 16.62
N VAL A 193 -3.64 14.43 15.34
CA VAL A 193 -3.01 13.58 14.31
C VAL A 193 -1.62 13.13 14.75
N GLY A 194 -1.31 11.85 14.59
CA GLY A 194 -0.06 11.25 15.07
C GLY A 194 -0.10 10.81 16.54
N ALA A 195 -1.16 11.09 17.30
CA ALA A 195 -1.29 10.62 18.68
C ALA A 195 -1.66 9.14 18.74
N ARG A 196 -1.19 8.47 19.79
CA ARG A 196 -1.50 7.06 20.13
C ARG A 196 -2.24 6.91 21.44
N THR A 197 -2.34 7.97 22.23
CA THR A 197 -2.94 7.96 23.55
C THR A 197 -4.10 8.94 23.61
N PHE A 198 -5.19 8.54 24.24
CA PHE A 198 -6.37 9.36 24.48
C PHE A 198 -7.08 8.87 25.75
N GLN A 199 -7.86 9.76 26.35
CA GLN A 199 -8.60 9.46 27.57
C GLN A 199 -10.02 9.01 27.22
N VAL A 200 -10.49 7.94 27.86
CA VAL A 200 -11.88 7.46 27.76
C VAL A 200 -12.69 7.77 29.01
N SER A 201 -14.02 7.71 28.92
CA SER A 201 -14.92 7.91 30.08
C SER A 201 -14.90 6.75 31.08
N ASP A 202 -14.62 5.55 30.60
CA ASP A 202 -14.52 4.32 31.38
C ASP A 202 -13.69 3.28 30.60
N ALA A 203 -12.55 2.88 31.16
CA ALA A 203 -11.67 1.84 30.64
C ALA A 203 -11.87 0.47 31.33
N SER A 204 -12.79 0.35 32.30
CA SER A 204 -12.94 -0.85 33.15
C SER A 204 -13.23 -2.15 32.39
N GLN A 205 -13.87 -2.04 31.23
CA GLN A 205 -14.21 -3.16 30.35
C GLN A 205 -13.20 -3.37 29.21
N LEU A 206 -12.17 -2.54 29.11
CA LEU A 206 -11.10 -2.65 28.10
C LEU A 206 -9.88 -3.35 28.69
N LYS A 207 -9.14 -4.08 27.85
CA LYS A 207 -7.95 -4.82 28.26
C LYS A 207 -6.79 -4.57 27.30
N VAL A 208 -5.57 -4.56 27.83
CA VAL A 208 -4.37 -4.61 27.00
C VAL A 208 -4.42 -5.86 26.12
N GLY A 209 -4.17 -5.69 24.82
CA GLY A 209 -4.31 -6.74 23.81
C GLY A 209 -5.68 -6.79 23.11
N ASP A 210 -6.69 -6.06 23.57
CA ASP A 210 -7.96 -5.97 22.85
C ASP A 210 -7.76 -5.31 21.48
N ASN A 211 -8.48 -5.83 20.47
CA ASN A 211 -8.65 -5.12 19.21
C ASN A 211 -9.74 -4.07 19.37
N LEU A 212 -9.36 -2.80 19.34
CA LEU A 212 -10.18 -1.63 19.58
C LEU A 212 -10.56 -0.96 18.25
N ILE A 213 -11.85 -0.71 18.06
CA ILE A 213 -12.34 0.18 17.02
C ILE A 213 -12.50 1.57 17.60
N ILE A 214 -11.91 2.57 16.93
CA ILE A 214 -12.08 3.98 17.26
C ILE A 214 -12.97 4.58 16.17
N VAL A 215 -14.08 5.21 16.57
CA VAL A 215 -15.03 5.84 15.64
C VAL A 215 -15.12 7.33 15.92
N HIS A 216 -14.95 8.13 14.87
CA HIS A 216 -15.27 9.55 14.86
C HIS A 216 -16.44 9.78 13.88
N PRO A 217 -17.66 9.94 14.40
CA PRO A 217 -18.86 10.07 13.56
C PRO A 217 -18.81 11.26 12.60
N HIS A 218 -19.43 11.10 11.43
CA HIS A 218 -19.70 12.22 10.53
C HIS A 218 -20.92 13.00 11.04
N THR A 219 -20.72 13.93 11.96
CA THR A 219 -21.75 14.89 12.40
C THR A 219 -21.88 16.05 11.41
N ALA A 220 -22.96 16.83 11.49
CA ALA A 220 -23.09 18.07 10.72
C ALA A 220 -21.98 19.09 11.01
N ALA A 221 -21.57 19.21 12.28
CA ALA A 221 -20.51 20.13 12.69
C ALA A 221 -19.14 19.73 12.10
N TRP A 222 -18.79 18.44 12.16
CA TRP A 222 -17.57 17.96 11.51
C TRP A 222 -17.64 18.07 9.99
N GLY A 223 -18.78 17.72 9.37
CA GLY A 223 -19.02 17.89 7.94
C GLY A 223 -18.78 19.33 7.49
N LYS A 224 -19.35 20.32 8.20
CA LYS A 224 -19.10 21.75 7.94
C LYS A 224 -17.62 22.12 8.10
N ALA A 225 -16.95 21.62 9.14
CA ALA A 225 -15.55 21.92 9.41
C ALA A 225 -14.61 21.44 8.29
N ILE A 226 -14.93 20.33 7.62
CA ILE A 226 -14.16 19.82 6.47
C ILE A 226 -14.62 20.39 5.12
N GLY A 227 -15.45 21.43 5.14
CA GLY A 227 -16.01 22.07 3.94
C GLY A 227 -17.02 21.19 3.21
N ASN A 228 -17.85 20.44 3.96
CA ASN A 228 -18.91 19.56 3.44
C ASN A 228 -18.40 18.51 2.44
N GLY A 229 -17.15 18.07 2.62
CA GLY A 229 -16.47 17.13 1.74
C GLY A 229 -15.68 17.77 0.61
N GLY A 230 -15.67 19.10 0.47
CA GLY A 230 -14.87 19.78 -0.56
C GLY A 230 -15.38 19.55 -1.99
N VAL A 231 -16.70 19.36 -2.13
CA VAL A 231 -17.40 19.13 -3.40
C VAL A 231 -17.70 20.43 -4.18
N ARG A 232 -17.28 21.60 -3.67
CA ARG A 232 -17.56 22.93 -4.25
C ARG A 232 -19.06 23.19 -4.46
N THR A 233 -19.53 23.10 -5.70
CA THR A 233 -20.92 23.37 -6.12
C THR A 233 -21.83 22.15 -6.07
N GLY A 234 -21.28 20.96 -5.81
CA GLY A 234 -22.08 19.74 -5.67
C GLY A 234 -22.63 19.54 -4.27
N GLU A 235 -23.48 18.52 -4.13
CA GLU A 235 -24.12 18.20 -2.87
C GLU A 235 -23.12 17.78 -1.78
N PRO A 236 -23.23 18.38 -0.57
CA PRO A 236 -22.50 17.95 0.62
C PRO A 236 -22.52 16.45 0.83
N TRP A 237 -21.43 15.90 1.40
CA TRP A 237 -21.50 14.52 1.89
C TRP A 237 -22.59 14.39 2.97
N PRO A 238 -23.49 13.41 2.89
CA PRO A 238 -24.55 13.25 3.88
C PRO A 238 -23.99 12.96 5.27
N VAL A 239 -24.57 13.58 6.30
CA VAL A 239 -24.29 13.28 7.72
C VAL A 239 -24.41 11.76 7.96
N GLY A 240 -23.50 11.21 8.76
CA GLY A 240 -23.43 9.76 9.05
C GLY A 240 -22.79 8.90 7.96
N SER A 241 -22.64 9.38 6.71
CA SER A 241 -22.14 8.53 5.61
C SER A 241 -20.62 8.29 5.61
N ARG A 242 -19.86 9.16 6.29
CA ARG A 242 -18.39 9.22 6.25
C ARG A 242 -17.73 9.22 7.65
N PRO A 243 -18.06 8.29 8.56
CA PRO A 243 -17.33 8.21 9.81
C PRO A 243 -15.86 7.90 9.52
N ILE A 244 -14.97 8.51 10.29
CA ILE A 244 -13.58 8.05 10.38
C ILE A 244 -13.55 6.86 11.33
N VAL A 245 -12.88 5.79 10.92
CA VAL A 245 -12.75 4.58 11.73
C VAL A 245 -11.29 4.13 11.77
N TYR A 246 -10.82 3.67 12.93
CA TYR A 246 -9.53 3.00 13.08
C TYR A 246 -9.69 1.64 13.72
N ASN A 247 -8.92 0.66 13.24
CA ASN A 247 -8.76 -0.65 13.87
C ASN A 247 -7.37 -0.72 14.51
N ARG A 248 -7.29 -0.89 15.83
CA ARG A 248 -6.05 -0.82 16.60
C ARG A 248 -6.00 -1.90 17.67
N TYR A 249 -4.82 -2.17 18.21
CA TYR A 249 -4.65 -2.96 19.42
C TYR A 249 -4.31 -2.07 20.60
N ILE A 250 -4.91 -2.33 21.76
CA ILE A 250 -4.54 -1.67 23.01
C ILE A 250 -3.16 -2.18 23.44
N LYS A 251 -2.23 -1.26 23.69
CA LYS A 251 -0.87 -1.54 24.17
C LYS A 251 -0.67 -1.23 25.64
N ALA A 252 -1.36 -0.22 26.18
CA ALA A 252 -1.33 0.10 27.60
C ALA A 252 -2.65 0.76 28.02
N ILE A 253 -3.01 0.57 29.29
CA ILE A 253 -4.11 1.27 29.97
C ILE A 253 -3.54 1.78 31.29
N GLU A 254 -3.60 3.09 31.49
CA GLU A 254 -3.17 3.79 32.70
C GLU A 254 -4.34 4.66 33.17
N ASP A 255 -5.07 4.19 34.18
CA ASP A 255 -6.38 4.71 34.57
C ASP A 255 -7.35 4.77 33.36
N GLN A 256 -7.70 5.97 32.93
CA GLN A 256 -8.58 6.24 31.79
C GLN A 256 -7.81 6.50 30.49
N ASN A 257 -6.47 6.48 30.52
CA ASN A 257 -5.65 6.69 29.34
C ASN A 257 -5.43 5.37 28.62
N VAL A 258 -5.92 5.29 27.39
CA VAL A 258 -5.73 4.14 26.51
C VAL A 258 -4.66 4.49 25.48
N THR A 259 -3.61 3.67 25.42
CA THR A 259 -2.56 3.78 24.40
C THR A 259 -2.71 2.66 23.38
N VAL A 260 -2.80 3.00 22.09
CA VAL A 260 -2.95 2.06 20.98
C VAL A 260 -1.64 1.79 20.22
N CYS A 261 -1.63 0.70 19.44
CA CYS A 261 -0.45 0.28 18.68
C CYS A 261 0.02 1.34 17.67
N ALA A 262 -0.85 1.86 16.82
CA ALA A 262 -0.49 2.81 15.76
C ALA A 262 -1.26 4.13 15.91
N PRO A 263 -0.73 5.25 15.41
CA PRO A 263 -1.36 6.55 15.59
C PRO A 263 -2.72 6.67 14.90
N VAL A 264 -3.51 7.64 15.35
CA VAL A 264 -4.62 8.18 14.54
C VAL A 264 -4.07 9.10 13.46
N PHE A 265 -4.69 9.09 12.28
CA PHE A 265 -4.24 9.83 11.09
C PHE A 265 -5.10 11.05 10.78
N ASN A 266 -5.95 11.47 11.73
CA ASN A 266 -6.80 12.66 11.66
C ASN A 266 -6.97 13.21 13.07
N HIS A 267 -7.17 14.52 13.21
CA HIS A 267 -7.60 15.07 14.50
C HIS A 267 -8.99 14.54 14.85
N LEU A 268 -9.19 14.11 16.10
CA LEU A 268 -10.50 13.79 16.64
C LEU A 268 -10.88 14.89 17.63
N VAL A 269 -11.72 15.84 17.18
CA VAL A 269 -12.08 17.03 17.96
C VAL A 269 -13.48 16.84 18.54
N ARG A 270 -13.57 16.76 19.88
CA ARG A 270 -14.81 16.42 20.59
C ARG A 270 -15.95 17.41 20.32
N SER A 271 -15.63 18.70 20.23
CA SER A 271 -16.62 19.76 19.94
C SER A 271 -17.20 19.69 18.52
N LEU A 272 -16.52 19.02 17.59
CA LEU A 272 -17.04 18.76 16.25
C LEU A 272 -17.80 17.44 16.19
N SER A 273 -17.31 16.40 16.88
CA SER A 273 -17.94 15.08 16.92
C SER A 273 -17.44 14.27 18.11
N GLN A 274 -18.38 13.78 18.94
CA GLN A 274 -18.09 12.91 20.08
C GLN A 274 -17.60 11.55 19.56
N SER A 275 -16.29 11.31 19.71
CA SER A 275 -15.67 10.05 19.31
C SER A 275 -15.88 9.02 20.41
N TYR A 276 -15.90 7.75 20.04
CA TYR A 276 -16.06 6.65 20.98
C TYR A 276 -15.24 5.45 20.50
N VAL A 277 -15.02 4.51 21.42
CA VAL A 277 -14.32 3.26 21.14
C VAL A 277 -15.15 2.06 21.59
N TYR A 278 -14.81 0.88 21.07
CA TYR A 278 -15.30 -0.41 21.55
C TYR A 278 -14.35 -1.53 21.15
N ALA A 279 -14.29 -2.58 21.95
CA ALA A 279 -13.56 -3.79 21.58
C ALA A 279 -14.33 -4.52 20.47
N TRP A 280 -13.62 -5.01 19.45
CA TRP A 280 -14.17 -5.67 18.28
C TRP A 280 -14.26 -7.18 18.48
N ASN A 281 -15.40 -7.75 18.13
CA ASN A 281 -15.53 -9.18 17.86
C ASN A 281 -14.92 -9.53 16.52
N GLN A 282 -13.73 -10.12 16.56
CA GLN A 282 -12.95 -10.49 15.38
C GLN A 282 -13.43 -11.80 14.71
N ALA A 283 -14.68 -12.19 14.91
CA ALA A 283 -15.27 -13.38 14.31
C ALA A 283 -15.09 -13.37 12.79
N GLY A 284 -14.59 -14.50 12.27
CA GLY A 284 -14.33 -14.68 10.84
C GLY A 284 -13.05 -14.04 10.32
N LEU A 285 -12.28 -13.28 11.12
CA LEU A 285 -11.00 -12.71 10.70
C LEU A 285 -9.96 -13.81 10.59
N ILE A 286 -9.23 -13.86 9.48
CA ILE A 286 -8.13 -14.81 9.31
C ILE A 286 -6.77 -14.13 9.31
N ARG A 287 -5.77 -14.87 9.78
CA ARG A 287 -4.42 -14.37 10.00
C ARG A 287 -3.34 -15.25 9.43
N ASN A 288 -2.14 -14.69 9.24
CA ASN A 288 -0.96 -15.45 8.83
C ASN A 288 -1.23 -16.20 7.50
N VAL A 289 -1.68 -15.45 6.49
CA VAL A 289 -2.04 -15.98 5.17
C VAL A 289 -1.28 -15.27 4.06
N GLY A 290 -0.96 -15.99 2.99
CA GLY A 290 -0.09 -15.46 1.94
C GLY A 290 -0.35 -16.01 0.54
N VAL A 291 -0.03 -15.19 -0.46
CA VAL A 291 0.08 -15.59 -1.87
C VAL A 291 1.48 -15.24 -2.35
N GLU A 292 2.20 -16.21 -2.91
CA GLU A 292 3.59 -15.96 -3.28
C GLU A 292 4.14 -16.75 -4.46
N ASN A 293 5.17 -16.19 -5.11
CA ASN A 293 6.01 -16.84 -6.11
C ASN A 293 5.21 -17.40 -7.30
N LEU A 294 4.26 -16.63 -7.84
CA LEU A 294 3.41 -17.09 -8.93
C LEU A 294 3.07 -15.98 -9.94
N ARG A 295 2.65 -16.40 -11.13
CA ARG A 295 2.08 -15.52 -12.16
C ARG A 295 0.59 -15.74 -12.27
N VAL A 296 -0.16 -14.65 -12.41
CA VAL A 296 -1.57 -14.64 -12.84
C VAL A 296 -1.68 -13.84 -14.14
N THR A 297 -2.32 -14.41 -15.15
CA THR A 297 -2.59 -13.78 -16.47
C THR A 297 -4.02 -14.11 -16.89
N MET A 298 -4.64 -13.26 -17.70
CA MET A 298 -5.98 -13.50 -18.26
C MET A 298 -5.91 -14.05 -19.68
N GLY A 299 -4.73 -14.53 -20.13
CA GLY A 299 -4.54 -15.09 -21.46
C GLY A 299 -4.41 -14.04 -22.57
N ALA A 300 -3.97 -12.82 -22.23
CA ALA A 300 -3.81 -11.71 -23.17
C ALA A 300 -5.07 -11.33 -23.96
N PRO A 301 -6.20 -11.04 -23.30
CA PRO A 301 -7.40 -10.59 -24.00
C PRO A 301 -7.14 -9.23 -24.67
N PRO A 302 -7.96 -8.84 -25.67
CA PRO A 302 -7.84 -7.54 -26.34
C PRO A 302 -7.80 -6.36 -25.35
N ALA A 303 -7.19 -5.25 -25.75
CA ALA A 303 -6.85 -4.14 -24.84
C ALA A 303 -8.01 -3.56 -24.03
N GLU A 304 -9.23 -3.61 -24.56
CA GLU A 304 -10.44 -3.11 -23.91
C GLU A 304 -11.49 -4.20 -23.61
N ASP A 305 -11.12 -5.47 -23.79
CA ASP A 305 -11.99 -6.57 -23.40
C ASP A 305 -12.09 -6.62 -21.87
N GLU A 306 -13.30 -6.86 -21.37
CA GLU A 306 -13.63 -6.97 -19.94
C GLU A 306 -14.26 -8.33 -19.62
N ASN A 307 -14.39 -9.23 -20.61
CA ASN A 307 -14.93 -10.56 -20.42
C ASN A 307 -13.87 -11.54 -19.91
N HIS A 308 -13.25 -11.17 -18.78
CA HIS A 308 -12.31 -12.00 -18.02
C HIS A 308 -12.39 -11.60 -16.54
N GLN A 309 -11.86 -12.43 -15.64
CA GLN A 309 -11.88 -12.13 -14.21
C GLN A 309 -11.37 -10.72 -13.88
N GLN A 310 -12.05 -10.05 -12.96
CA GLN A 310 -11.85 -8.61 -12.75
C GLN A 310 -10.54 -8.28 -12.03
N SER A 311 -10.14 -9.07 -11.03
CA SER A 311 -8.91 -8.84 -10.25
C SER A 311 -8.02 -10.09 -10.16
N CYS A 312 -6.71 -9.91 -10.07
CA CYS A 312 -5.81 -11.06 -9.86
C CYS A 312 -5.84 -11.57 -8.42
N VAL A 313 -5.53 -10.71 -7.44
CA VAL A 313 -5.49 -11.07 -6.02
C VAL A 313 -6.31 -10.09 -5.18
N VAL A 314 -7.26 -10.63 -4.42
CA VAL A 314 -8.05 -9.86 -3.45
C VAL A 314 -7.77 -10.38 -2.03
N LEU A 315 -7.31 -9.48 -1.17
CA LEU A 315 -7.20 -9.67 0.28
C LEU A 315 -8.41 -9.02 0.95
N ASP A 316 -9.26 -9.83 1.59
CA ASP A 316 -10.55 -9.39 2.13
C ASP A 316 -10.87 -9.99 3.48
N GLY A 317 -10.87 -9.20 4.55
CA GLY A 317 -11.10 -9.75 5.89
C GLY A 317 -9.91 -10.53 6.40
N VAL A 318 -8.72 -9.92 6.28
CA VAL A 318 -7.44 -10.51 6.68
C VAL A 318 -6.68 -9.57 7.61
N GLU A 319 -5.85 -10.17 8.45
CA GLU A 319 -4.85 -9.46 9.23
C GLU A 319 -3.53 -10.22 9.18
N ASP A 320 -2.38 -9.54 9.23
CA ASP A 320 -1.07 -10.21 9.15
C ASP A 320 -0.99 -11.11 7.89
N ALA A 321 -1.13 -10.48 6.73
CA ALA A 321 -1.15 -11.18 5.44
C ALA A 321 -0.12 -10.61 4.46
N TRP A 322 0.15 -11.34 3.38
CA TRP A 322 1.05 -10.85 2.34
C TRP A 322 0.73 -11.32 0.93
N VAL A 323 1.18 -10.51 -0.04
CA VAL A 323 1.39 -10.94 -1.42
C VAL A 323 2.84 -10.65 -1.75
N ARG A 324 3.64 -11.65 -2.12
CA ARG A 324 5.05 -11.42 -2.46
C ARG A 324 5.48 -12.12 -3.73
N ASN A 325 6.37 -11.50 -4.48
CA ASN A 325 7.01 -12.13 -5.63
C ASN A 325 5.99 -12.64 -6.66
N CYS A 326 5.10 -11.76 -7.12
CA CYS A 326 4.05 -12.12 -8.07
C CYS A 326 4.06 -11.24 -9.32
N HIS A 327 3.64 -11.80 -10.45
CA HIS A 327 3.39 -11.04 -11.69
C HIS A 327 1.92 -11.19 -12.09
N LEU A 328 1.20 -10.09 -12.08
CA LEU A 328 -0.25 -10.00 -12.19
C LEU A 328 -0.60 -9.20 -13.45
N LEU A 329 -1.30 -9.83 -14.38
CA LEU A 329 -1.49 -9.31 -15.72
C LEU A 329 -2.95 -9.28 -16.12
N GLU A 330 -3.28 -8.30 -16.95
CA GLU A 330 -4.49 -8.31 -17.77
C GLU A 330 -5.81 -8.30 -17.01
N PHE A 331 -5.80 -7.85 -15.76
CA PHE A 331 -7.01 -7.60 -14.98
C PHE A 331 -7.77 -6.36 -15.49
N SER A 332 -9.08 -6.30 -15.23
CA SER A 332 -9.92 -5.14 -15.61
C SER A 332 -10.14 -4.17 -14.45
N TYR A 333 -10.25 -4.71 -13.24
CA TYR A 333 -10.38 -3.95 -12.00
C TYR A 333 -9.04 -3.76 -11.29
N SER A 334 -8.48 -4.81 -10.68
CA SER A 334 -7.32 -4.64 -9.77
C SER A 334 -6.25 -5.72 -9.88
N GLY A 335 -4.97 -5.34 -9.81
CA GLY A 335 -3.87 -6.29 -9.67
C GLY A 335 -3.89 -6.91 -8.28
N VAL A 336 -3.65 -6.07 -7.26
CA VAL A 336 -3.88 -6.39 -5.86
C VAL A 336 -4.90 -5.43 -5.26
N LEU A 337 -5.95 -5.98 -4.64
CA LEU A 337 -6.94 -5.22 -3.86
C LEU A 337 -6.90 -5.67 -2.40
N CYS A 338 -6.72 -4.72 -1.49
CA CYS A 338 -6.98 -4.92 -0.06
C CYS A 338 -8.33 -4.31 0.30
N GLN A 339 -9.11 -4.99 1.14
CA GLN A 339 -10.35 -4.49 1.74
C GLN A 339 -10.58 -5.20 3.07
N ARG A 340 -11.17 -4.52 4.08
CA ARG A 340 -11.32 -5.07 5.44
C ARG A 340 -10.02 -5.75 5.92
N ALA A 341 -8.90 -5.07 5.70
CA ALA A 341 -7.57 -5.65 5.84
C ALA A 341 -6.69 -4.79 6.75
N THR A 342 -5.92 -5.42 7.63
CA THR A 342 -4.95 -4.75 8.51
C THR A 342 -3.59 -5.43 8.46
N ARG A 343 -2.50 -4.68 8.66
CA ARG A 343 -1.14 -5.24 8.81
C ARG A 343 -0.75 -6.16 7.64
N VAL A 344 -0.86 -5.67 6.41
CA VAL A 344 -0.58 -6.43 5.18
C VAL A 344 0.67 -5.90 4.50
N THR A 345 1.51 -6.79 3.98
CA THR A 345 2.62 -6.42 3.08
C THR A 345 2.40 -6.96 1.67
N VAL A 346 2.40 -6.08 0.67
CA VAL A 346 2.49 -6.42 -0.75
C VAL A 346 3.89 -6.03 -1.22
N GLN A 347 4.75 -7.00 -1.52
CA GLN A 347 6.15 -6.72 -1.85
C GLN A 347 6.66 -7.40 -3.10
N SER A 348 7.51 -6.72 -3.88
CA SER A 348 8.13 -7.29 -5.08
C SER A 348 7.08 -7.85 -6.05
N VAL A 349 6.03 -7.06 -6.30
CA VAL A 349 4.90 -7.43 -7.17
C VAL A 349 4.92 -6.57 -8.43
N ARG A 350 4.71 -7.23 -9.58
CA ARG A 350 4.49 -6.57 -10.87
C ARG A 350 3.02 -6.67 -11.25
N ALA A 351 2.36 -5.55 -11.47
CA ALA A 351 0.99 -5.49 -11.98
C ALA A 351 1.00 -4.72 -13.30
N SER A 352 0.59 -5.32 -14.42
CA SER A 352 0.81 -4.70 -15.75
C SER A 352 -0.25 -5.08 -16.77
N TYR A 353 -0.34 -4.26 -17.82
CA TYR A 353 -1.20 -4.47 -18.99
C TYR A 353 -2.68 -4.77 -18.66
N PRO A 354 -3.33 -4.02 -17.76
CA PRO A 354 -4.74 -4.21 -17.50
C PRO A 354 -5.58 -4.07 -18.78
N ARG A 355 -6.63 -4.87 -18.90
CA ARG A 355 -7.51 -4.99 -20.08
C ARG A 355 -8.91 -4.56 -19.68
N SER A 356 -9.33 -3.41 -20.19
CA SER A 356 -10.62 -2.78 -19.90
C SER A 356 -10.76 -1.46 -20.66
N LYS A 357 -11.95 -0.86 -20.68
CA LYS A 357 -12.10 0.55 -21.07
C LYS A 357 -11.32 1.46 -20.10
N LEU A 358 -10.85 2.62 -20.59
CA LEU A 358 -10.11 3.62 -19.80
C LEU A 358 -11.01 4.57 -18.97
N ILE A 359 -12.03 4.03 -18.30
CA ILE A 359 -13.08 4.82 -17.61
C ILE A 359 -13.46 4.23 -16.24
N GLY A 360 -14.10 5.04 -15.37
CA GLY A 360 -14.70 4.59 -14.11
C GLY A 360 -13.80 3.78 -13.17
N GLU A 361 -14.36 2.76 -12.52
CA GLU A 361 -13.70 1.92 -11.52
C GLU A 361 -12.88 0.80 -12.17
N ARG A 362 -11.76 1.12 -12.82
CA ARG A 362 -10.95 0.18 -13.62
C ARG A 362 -9.44 0.45 -13.54
N ARG A 363 -8.64 -0.59 -13.80
CA ARG A 363 -7.17 -0.57 -13.93
C ARG A 363 -6.44 0.01 -12.71
N TYR A 364 -6.73 -0.56 -11.54
CA TYR A 364 -6.13 -0.23 -10.24
C TYR A 364 -5.03 -1.23 -9.88
N ASN A 365 -3.77 -0.90 -10.12
CA ASN A 365 -2.71 -1.91 -10.01
C ASN A 365 -2.49 -2.35 -8.55
N PHE A 366 -2.41 -1.38 -7.63
CA PHE A 366 -2.24 -1.57 -6.20
C PHE A 366 -3.24 -0.72 -5.42
N ASN A 367 -4.31 -1.36 -4.95
CA ASN A 367 -5.49 -0.69 -4.41
C ASN A 367 -5.70 -0.95 -2.92
N ALA A 368 -5.65 0.11 -2.11
CA ALA A 368 -6.18 0.14 -0.77
C ALA A 368 -7.68 0.50 -0.81
N GLY A 369 -8.53 -0.52 -0.80
CA GLY A 369 -9.98 -0.39 -0.80
C GLY A 369 -10.56 -0.11 0.59
N PRO A 370 -11.89 -0.08 0.73
CA PRO A 370 -12.57 0.22 2.00
C PRO A 370 -12.08 -0.65 3.17
N TRP A 371 -11.99 -0.04 4.35
CA TRP A 371 -11.56 -0.73 5.58
C TRP A 371 -10.15 -1.32 5.49
N SER A 372 -9.25 -0.71 4.70
CA SER A 372 -7.85 -1.10 4.65
C SER A 372 -7.01 -0.20 5.54
N GLN A 373 -6.23 -0.75 6.46
CA GLN A 373 -5.36 0.05 7.33
C GLN A 373 -3.99 -0.58 7.52
N GLN A 374 -2.95 0.24 7.70
CA GLN A 374 -1.59 -0.26 7.95
C GLN A 374 -1.11 -1.22 6.85
N ILE A 375 -1.44 -0.90 5.59
CA ILE A 375 -1.03 -1.70 4.43
C ILE A 375 0.28 -1.13 3.88
N LEU A 376 1.31 -1.97 3.76
CA LEU A 376 2.57 -1.64 3.12
C LEU A 376 2.61 -2.25 1.73
N PHE A 377 2.71 -1.42 0.71
CA PHE A 377 3.07 -1.82 -0.64
C PHE A 377 4.53 -1.38 -0.87
N ARG A 378 5.43 -2.29 -1.21
CA ARG A 378 6.86 -1.98 -1.41
C ARG A 378 7.47 -2.69 -2.61
N ASP A 379 8.48 -2.10 -3.23
CA ASP A 379 9.21 -2.72 -4.35
C ASP A 379 8.25 -3.08 -5.50
N LEU A 380 7.54 -2.07 -6.02
CA LEU A 380 6.39 -2.26 -6.91
C LEU A 380 6.69 -1.87 -8.36
N TRP A 381 6.12 -2.65 -9.28
CA TRP A 381 6.18 -2.38 -10.71
C TRP A 381 4.78 -2.27 -11.30
N SER A 382 4.43 -1.10 -11.83
CA SER A 382 3.17 -0.86 -12.54
C SER A 382 3.41 -0.43 -13.98
N GLN A 383 2.57 -0.91 -14.91
CA GLN A 383 2.50 -0.38 -16.27
C GLN A 383 1.06 -0.26 -16.76
N TRP A 384 0.78 0.78 -17.55
CA TRP A 384 -0.49 0.99 -18.25
C TRP A 384 -1.73 1.11 -17.33
N ALA A 385 -1.50 1.45 -16.07
CA ALA A 385 -2.55 1.68 -15.09
C ALA A 385 -3.40 2.89 -15.45
N ARG A 386 -4.65 2.93 -14.97
CA ARG A 386 -5.27 4.23 -14.71
C ARG A 386 -4.69 4.78 -13.41
N HIS A 387 -5.07 4.20 -12.27
CA HIS A 387 -4.54 4.58 -10.97
C HIS A 387 -3.61 3.48 -10.49
N ALA A 388 -2.29 3.69 -10.57
CA ALA A 388 -1.33 2.64 -10.25
C ALA A 388 -1.27 2.37 -8.75
N PHE A 389 -1.12 3.43 -7.97
CA PHE A 389 -1.07 3.39 -6.51
C PHE A 389 -2.26 4.19 -5.99
N VAL A 390 -3.27 3.50 -5.47
CA VAL A 390 -4.57 4.13 -5.21
C VAL A 390 -5.13 3.74 -3.86
N SER A 391 -5.66 4.73 -3.15
CA SER A 391 -6.60 4.49 -2.06
C SER A 391 -8.01 4.85 -2.48
N ASN A 392 -8.89 3.84 -2.60
CA ASN A 392 -10.30 4.02 -2.91
C ASN A 392 -11.21 3.86 -1.69
N GLY A 393 -10.66 3.61 -0.50
CA GLY A 393 -11.45 3.22 0.66
C GLY A 393 -12.06 4.34 1.51
N SER A 394 -12.00 5.61 1.06
CA SER A 394 -12.62 6.78 1.73
C SER A 394 -12.17 6.94 3.20
N THR A 395 -12.99 7.56 4.06
CA THR A 395 -12.75 7.76 5.51
C THR A 395 -12.47 6.51 6.35
N ARG A 396 -12.59 5.32 5.77
CA ARG A 396 -12.37 4.03 6.46
C ARG A 396 -10.97 3.47 6.23
N THR A 397 -10.15 4.17 5.45
CA THR A 397 -8.83 3.71 5.01
C THR A 397 -7.74 4.67 5.46
N SER A 398 -6.70 4.13 6.10
CA SER A 398 -5.65 4.96 6.70
C SER A 398 -4.35 4.25 6.99
N GLY A 399 -3.26 5.01 7.10
CA GLY A 399 -1.93 4.45 7.37
C GLY A 399 -1.45 3.49 6.28
N CYS A 400 -1.88 3.71 5.04
CA CYS A 400 -1.44 2.90 3.89
C CYS A 400 -0.23 3.57 3.24
N VAL A 401 0.77 2.76 2.90
CA VAL A 401 2.10 3.20 2.49
C VAL A 401 2.47 2.53 1.18
N TRP A 402 2.95 3.31 0.21
CA TRP A 402 3.61 2.83 -1.00
C TRP A 402 5.07 3.29 -0.97
N VAL A 403 6.02 2.36 -0.95
CA VAL A 403 7.47 2.64 -0.89
C VAL A 403 8.17 2.04 -2.10
N ASP A 404 9.14 2.75 -2.67
CA ASP A 404 10.05 2.23 -3.71
C ASP A 404 9.31 1.53 -4.87
N GLY A 405 8.47 2.29 -5.58
CA GLY A 405 7.66 1.77 -6.68
C GLY A 405 7.67 2.70 -7.88
N TYR A 406 7.39 2.14 -9.06
CA TYR A 406 7.16 2.98 -10.24
C TYR A 406 5.95 2.55 -11.05
N ASN A 407 5.39 3.53 -11.75
CA ASN A 407 4.37 3.34 -12.75
C ASN A 407 4.85 3.92 -14.09
N LYS A 408 4.84 3.09 -15.13
CA LYS A 408 5.19 3.48 -16.49
C LYS A 408 3.97 3.53 -17.39
N TYR A 409 3.87 4.53 -18.25
CA TYR A 409 2.76 4.65 -19.21
C TYR A 409 1.38 4.74 -18.55
N GLY A 410 1.30 5.30 -17.34
CA GLY A 410 0.03 5.53 -16.64
C GLY A 410 -0.87 6.53 -17.36
N TYR A 411 -2.18 6.32 -17.33
CA TYR A 411 -3.16 7.16 -18.01
C TYR A 411 -3.73 8.29 -17.13
N THR A 412 -3.57 8.20 -15.81
CA THR A 412 -4.10 9.20 -14.87
C THR A 412 -3.29 9.14 -13.56
N GLU A 413 -3.62 9.99 -12.60
CA GLU A 413 -2.88 10.16 -11.36
C GLU A 413 -2.90 8.97 -10.38
N SER A 414 -1.82 8.74 -9.64
CA SER A 414 -1.81 7.93 -8.41
C SER A 414 -2.00 8.81 -7.16
N GLY A 415 -2.59 8.27 -6.11
CA GLY A 415 -2.88 9.01 -4.89
C GLY A 415 -4.17 8.60 -4.19
N GLY A 416 -4.69 9.49 -3.35
CA GLY A 416 -6.04 9.34 -2.82
C GLY A 416 -7.08 9.42 -3.96
N HIS A 417 -8.07 8.54 -3.96
CA HIS A 417 -9.10 8.55 -4.99
C HIS A 417 -10.32 9.39 -4.62
N GLN A 418 -10.89 9.21 -3.41
CA GLN A 418 -12.12 9.88 -3.02
C GLN A 418 -12.35 9.90 -1.52
N ARG A 419 -13.16 10.87 -1.08
CA ARG A 419 -13.90 10.88 0.20
C ARG A 419 -13.05 10.66 1.44
N TRP A 420 -11.99 11.47 1.56
CA TRP A 420 -11.24 11.68 2.79
C TRP A 420 -10.55 10.42 3.32
N THR A 421 -9.85 9.69 2.43
CA THR A 421 -8.78 8.80 2.92
C THR A 421 -7.76 9.63 3.71
N HIS A 422 -7.12 9.10 4.74
CA HIS A 422 -6.16 9.90 5.50
C HIS A 422 -4.93 9.15 5.97
N GLY A 423 -3.81 9.85 6.11
CA GLY A 423 -2.54 9.24 6.48
C GLY A 423 -2.03 8.28 5.41
N LEU A 424 -1.96 8.74 4.17
CA LEU A 424 -1.25 8.02 3.12
C LEU A 424 0.21 8.46 3.06
N LEU A 425 1.11 7.54 2.80
CA LEU A 425 2.50 7.85 2.46
C LEU A 425 2.83 7.26 1.09
N PHE A 426 3.28 8.11 0.19
CA PHE A 426 3.96 7.72 -1.04
C PHE A 426 5.42 8.11 -0.87
N ASP A 427 6.30 7.12 -0.81
CA ASP A 427 7.71 7.27 -0.50
C ASP A 427 8.53 6.69 -1.66
N ASN A 428 9.37 7.51 -2.28
CA ASN A 428 10.14 7.11 -3.48
C ASN A 428 9.29 6.58 -4.65
N ILE A 429 8.03 7.03 -4.76
CA ILE A 429 7.15 6.65 -5.88
C ILE A 429 7.49 7.44 -7.13
N LYS A 430 7.60 6.74 -8.26
CA LYS A 430 7.97 7.31 -9.56
C LYS A 430 6.85 7.13 -10.57
N GLU A 431 6.28 8.24 -11.04
CA GLU A 431 5.39 8.27 -12.21
C GLU A 431 6.22 8.67 -13.43
N ILE A 432 6.44 7.72 -14.34
CA ILE A 432 7.39 7.87 -15.45
C ILE A 432 6.74 7.61 -16.82
N GLU A 433 7.19 8.35 -17.83
CA GLU A 433 6.70 8.30 -19.21
C GLU A 433 5.16 8.25 -19.25
N THR A 434 4.50 9.13 -18.48
CA THR A 434 3.04 9.10 -18.37
C THR A 434 2.37 9.32 -19.73
N ARG A 435 1.23 8.65 -19.93
CA ARG A 435 0.31 8.87 -21.04
C ARG A 435 -0.89 9.72 -20.66
N SER A 436 -0.90 10.28 -19.45
CA SER A 436 -1.99 11.13 -19.00
C SER A 436 -2.04 12.42 -19.81
N ASP A 437 -3.26 12.84 -20.15
CA ASP A 437 -3.57 14.17 -20.66
C ASP A 437 -3.49 15.25 -19.58
N LYS A 438 -3.55 14.87 -18.30
CA LYS A 438 -3.50 15.78 -17.15
C LYS A 438 -2.08 16.24 -16.83
N ALA A 439 -1.95 17.47 -16.35
CA ALA A 439 -0.67 17.98 -15.88
C ALA A 439 -0.18 17.28 -14.60
N TRP A 440 -1.09 16.84 -13.73
CA TRP A 440 -0.75 16.16 -12.48
C TRP A 440 -0.89 14.64 -12.59
N VAL A 441 0.08 13.92 -12.03
CA VAL A 441 0.13 12.45 -12.06
C VAL A 441 0.35 11.81 -10.69
N LEU A 442 0.64 12.63 -9.67
CA LEU A 442 0.53 12.26 -8.26
C LEU A 442 -0.40 13.25 -7.56
N ASN A 443 -1.28 12.77 -6.68
CA ASN A 443 -2.39 13.58 -6.20
C ASN A 443 -2.70 13.43 -4.71
N LEU A 444 -2.72 14.57 -4.01
CA LEU A 444 -3.24 14.75 -2.65
C LEU A 444 -4.14 15.99 -2.58
N HIS A 445 -5.22 16.00 -3.36
CA HIS A 445 -6.06 17.20 -3.59
C HIS A 445 -7.56 16.91 -3.60
N SER A 446 -8.41 17.94 -3.69
CA SER A 446 -9.85 17.74 -3.93
C SER A 446 -10.12 17.45 -5.41
N ARG A 447 -10.96 16.46 -5.68
CA ARG A 447 -11.45 16.10 -7.02
C ARG A 447 -12.85 16.66 -7.31
N GLY A 448 -13.38 17.50 -6.43
CA GLY A 448 -14.62 18.20 -6.69
C GLY A 448 -15.89 17.37 -6.59
N HIS A 449 -16.96 17.84 -7.26
CA HIS A 449 -18.27 17.18 -7.20
C HIS A 449 -18.40 15.95 -8.10
N ILE A 450 -17.44 15.67 -8.99
CA ILE A 450 -17.54 14.52 -9.90
C ILE A 450 -17.69 13.25 -9.06
N SER A 451 -18.82 12.55 -9.24
CA SER A 451 -19.21 11.37 -8.47
C SER A 451 -19.20 11.58 -6.93
N SER A 452 -19.36 12.82 -6.48
CA SER A 452 -19.25 13.22 -5.08
C SER A 452 -17.92 12.78 -4.43
N HIS A 453 -16.81 12.87 -5.17
CA HIS A 453 -15.49 12.49 -4.68
C HIS A 453 -14.95 13.43 -3.61
N GLY A 454 -15.08 14.75 -3.83
CA GLY A 454 -14.58 15.79 -2.95
C GLY A 454 -13.09 15.65 -2.63
N TRP A 455 -12.72 15.93 -1.39
CA TRP A 455 -11.36 15.70 -0.89
C TRP A 455 -10.95 14.23 -1.04
N SER A 456 -9.87 13.99 -1.78
CA SER A 456 -9.38 12.62 -1.99
C SER A 456 -8.53 12.09 -0.85
N SER A 457 -7.84 12.98 -0.14
CA SER A 457 -6.90 12.65 0.93
C SER A 457 -6.71 13.79 1.93
N ALA A 458 -6.38 13.42 3.17
CA ALA A 458 -5.98 14.33 4.25
C ALA A 458 -4.76 13.78 5.02
N HIS A 459 -3.98 14.64 5.67
CA HIS A 459 -2.81 14.25 6.46
C HIS A 459 -1.83 13.30 5.75
N SER A 460 -1.72 13.44 4.42
CA SER A 460 -0.99 12.51 3.55
C SER A 460 0.29 13.14 3.01
N VAL A 461 1.27 12.31 2.67
CA VAL A 461 2.65 12.73 2.35
C VAL A 461 3.09 12.12 1.02
N LEU A 462 3.65 12.98 0.15
CA LEU A 462 4.54 12.58 -0.94
C LEU A 462 5.98 12.86 -0.47
N TRP A 463 6.78 11.82 -0.27
CA TRP A 463 8.17 11.91 0.17
C TRP A 463 9.09 11.43 -0.94
N ASN A 464 10.05 12.27 -1.35
CA ASN A 464 11.06 11.95 -2.36
C ASN A 464 10.49 11.30 -3.66
N CYS A 465 9.26 11.68 -4.02
CA CYS A 465 8.59 11.14 -5.20
C CYS A 465 9.14 11.76 -6.49
N THR A 466 8.98 11.07 -7.62
CA THR A 466 9.38 11.57 -8.94
C THR A 466 8.18 11.61 -9.87
N VAL A 467 8.01 12.74 -10.56
CA VAL A 467 7.11 12.90 -11.70
C VAL A 467 7.94 13.44 -12.87
N ASP A 468 7.94 12.75 -14.00
CA ASP A 468 8.76 13.14 -15.16
C ASP A 468 7.94 13.88 -16.25
N SER A 469 8.51 14.05 -17.45
CA SER A 469 7.77 14.47 -18.66
C SER A 469 6.99 15.79 -18.52
N GLY A 470 7.54 16.76 -17.78
CA GLY A 470 6.92 18.06 -17.54
C GLY A 470 5.67 18.02 -16.65
N ARG A 471 5.42 16.89 -15.96
CA ARG A 471 4.27 16.69 -15.08
C ARG A 471 4.53 17.23 -13.68
N ARG A 472 3.47 17.21 -12.87
CA ARG A 472 3.51 17.65 -11.48
C ARG A 472 2.82 16.72 -10.50
N ALA A 473 3.21 16.78 -9.24
CA ALA A 473 2.39 16.37 -8.12
C ALA A 473 1.43 17.53 -7.76
N CYS A 474 0.16 17.22 -7.51
CA CYS A 474 -0.81 18.19 -7.00
C CYS A 474 -1.12 17.91 -5.53
N VAL A 475 -0.76 18.85 -4.65
CA VAL A 475 -0.92 18.74 -3.20
C VAL A 475 -1.65 19.97 -2.68
N GLN A 476 -2.88 19.80 -2.19
CA GLN A 476 -3.70 20.86 -1.61
C GLN A 476 -3.84 20.66 -0.10
N ARG A 477 -4.17 21.74 0.63
CA ARG A 477 -4.44 21.75 2.06
C ARG A 477 -5.94 21.61 2.32
N PRO A 478 -6.44 20.44 2.78
CA PRO A 478 -7.84 20.30 3.17
C PRO A 478 -8.13 21.14 4.42
N PRO A 479 -9.37 21.60 4.64
CA PRO A 479 -9.74 22.24 5.91
C PRO A 479 -9.43 21.31 7.09
N THR A 480 -8.94 21.86 8.20
CA THR A 480 -8.56 21.10 9.42
C THR A 480 -7.43 20.10 9.27
N ALA A 481 -6.81 19.97 8.09
CA ALA A 481 -5.76 19.01 7.81
C ALA A 481 -4.62 19.61 6.97
N GLN A 482 -3.53 18.87 6.83
CA GLN A 482 -2.36 19.30 6.06
C GLN A 482 -1.83 18.12 5.24
N ASN A 483 -1.77 18.26 3.91
CA ASN A 483 -1.03 17.34 3.04
C ASN A 483 0.36 17.91 2.74
N TYR A 484 1.31 17.04 2.40
CA TYR A 484 2.73 17.39 2.27
C TYR A 484 3.32 16.83 0.96
N ALA A 485 4.20 17.61 0.32
CA ALA A 485 5.16 17.13 -0.67
C ALA A 485 6.56 17.59 -0.26
N ILE A 486 7.48 16.64 -0.04
CA ILE A 486 8.84 16.91 0.44
C ILE A 486 9.81 16.22 -0.51
N GLY A 487 10.70 16.99 -1.13
CA GLY A 487 11.75 16.49 -2.03
C GLY A 487 11.25 15.93 -3.36
N THR A 488 10.06 16.33 -3.83
CA THR A 488 9.55 15.87 -5.13
C THR A 488 10.49 16.29 -6.27
N LYS A 489 10.85 15.34 -7.12
CA LYS A 489 11.56 15.57 -8.39
C LYS A 489 10.54 15.73 -9.51
N GLY A 490 10.67 16.79 -10.30
CA GLY A 490 9.64 17.26 -11.23
C GLY A 490 8.81 18.42 -10.65
N GLY A 491 7.63 18.67 -11.20
CA GLY A 491 6.75 19.72 -10.69
C GLY A 491 6.05 19.33 -9.39
N ALA A 492 5.82 20.29 -8.50
CA ALA A 492 4.90 20.14 -7.37
C ALA A 492 4.15 21.46 -7.14
N SER A 493 2.82 21.42 -7.04
CA SER A 493 2.01 22.61 -6.77
C SER A 493 0.68 22.25 -6.10
N GLY A 494 -0.08 23.27 -5.65
CA GLY A 494 -1.47 23.10 -5.20
C GLY A 494 -2.52 23.22 -6.31
N VAL A 495 -2.09 23.39 -7.57
CA VAL A 495 -2.98 23.71 -8.68
C VAL A 495 -3.50 22.43 -9.33
N ASN A 496 -4.81 22.35 -9.49
CA ASN A 496 -5.46 21.43 -10.42
C ASN A 496 -6.48 22.20 -11.27
N TRP A 497 -7.08 21.53 -12.25
CA TRP A 497 -8.10 22.10 -13.14
C TRP A 497 -9.43 22.46 -12.46
N TRP A 498 -9.63 22.05 -11.20
CA TRP A 498 -10.94 22.02 -10.57
C TRP A 498 -11.10 22.96 -9.39
N SER A 499 -10.06 23.26 -8.63
CA SER A 499 -10.15 24.04 -7.40
C SER A 499 -8.97 24.97 -7.22
N ASP A 500 -9.27 26.08 -6.58
CA ASP A 500 -8.37 27.12 -6.09
C ASP A 500 -8.02 26.92 -4.61
N TYR A 501 -8.20 25.70 -4.09
CA TYR A 501 -7.86 25.41 -2.70
C TYR A 501 -6.37 25.68 -2.45
N PRO A 502 -6.01 26.20 -1.26
CA PRO A 502 -4.62 26.49 -0.93
C PRO A 502 -3.72 25.27 -1.13
N ALA A 503 -2.48 25.53 -1.55
CA ALA A 503 -1.48 24.48 -1.62
C ALA A 503 -1.26 23.85 -0.24
N GLY A 504 -0.93 22.55 -0.25
CA GLY A 504 -0.34 21.89 0.90
C GLY A 504 1.07 22.42 1.20
N HIS A 505 1.75 21.79 2.16
CA HIS A 505 3.14 22.11 2.45
C HIS A 505 4.00 21.49 1.35
N ILE A 506 4.75 22.33 0.64
CA ILE A 506 5.64 21.90 -0.43
C ILE A 506 7.04 22.37 -0.09
N GLU A 507 7.99 21.45 -0.01
CA GLU A 507 9.34 21.71 0.45
C GLU A 507 10.37 20.97 -0.42
N GLY A 508 11.43 21.67 -0.82
CA GLY A 508 12.58 21.05 -1.46
C GLY A 508 12.32 20.43 -2.84
N THR A 509 11.31 20.90 -3.58
CA THR A 509 11.08 20.48 -4.97
C THR A 509 12.37 20.63 -5.79
N ASN A 510 12.75 19.57 -6.51
CA ASN A 510 13.98 19.45 -7.30
C ASN A 510 15.30 19.62 -6.52
N LYS A 511 15.28 19.63 -5.18
CA LYS A 511 16.51 19.56 -4.38
C LYS A 511 16.92 18.09 -4.19
N SER A 512 18.10 17.72 -4.66
CA SER A 512 18.70 16.42 -4.37
C SER A 512 19.27 16.38 -2.95
N GLY A 513 19.61 15.19 -2.45
CA GLY A 513 20.21 15.03 -1.12
C GLY A 513 19.22 15.10 0.06
N LEU A 514 17.93 14.82 -0.17
CA LEU A 514 16.95 14.76 0.92
C LEU A 514 17.28 13.63 1.90
N TRP A 515 17.42 13.98 3.18
CA TRP A 515 17.47 13.07 4.30
C TRP A 515 16.18 13.13 5.15
N PRO A 516 15.66 11.97 5.61
CA PRO A 516 16.05 10.62 5.16
C PRO A 516 15.62 10.37 3.70
N PRO A 517 16.32 9.50 2.95
CA PRO A 517 15.96 9.19 1.57
C PRO A 517 14.60 8.48 1.47
N SER A 518 14.22 7.69 2.48
CA SER A 518 12.89 7.13 2.69
C SER A 518 12.40 7.48 4.09
N LEU A 519 11.22 8.09 4.17
CA LEU A 519 10.56 8.40 5.44
C LEU A 519 10.09 7.12 6.13
N TYR A 520 9.47 6.19 5.42
CA TYR A 520 8.99 4.93 6.01
C TYR A 520 10.14 4.13 6.64
N ALA A 521 11.25 3.97 5.91
CA ALA A 521 12.39 3.22 6.40
C ALA A 521 13.03 3.87 7.63
N ALA A 522 13.19 5.19 7.63
CA ALA A 522 13.72 5.91 8.79
C ALA A 522 12.78 5.84 10.00
N GLN A 523 11.47 5.96 9.80
CA GLN A 523 10.48 5.80 10.87
C GLN A 523 10.48 4.40 11.45
N LEU A 524 10.63 3.38 10.60
CA LEU A 524 10.70 1.99 11.04
C LEU A 524 11.97 1.75 11.86
N ALA A 525 13.11 2.24 11.39
CA ALA A 525 14.38 2.12 12.10
C ALA A 525 14.34 2.80 13.47
N ASP A 526 13.86 4.05 13.53
CA ASP A 526 13.69 4.82 14.76
C ASP A 526 12.76 4.10 15.76
N ARG A 527 11.63 3.55 15.28
CA ARG A 527 10.68 2.82 16.13
C ARG A 527 11.23 1.49 16.65
N LEU A 528 12.00 0.77 15.85
CA LEU A 528 12.61 -0.51 16.24
C LEU A 528 13.93 -0.36 16.98
N GLY A 529 14.47 0.86 17.07
CA GLY A 529 15.75 1.16 17.71
C GLY A 529 16.98 0.64 16.95
N SER A 530 16.89 0.57 15.61
CA SER A 530 17.90 -0.04 14.74
C SER A 530 18.66 0.94 13.87
#